data_AF-D0N652-F1
#
_entry.id   AF-D0N652-F1
#
_cell.length_a   1.000
_cell.length_b   1.000
_cell.length_c   1.000
_cell.angle_alpha   90.00
_cell.angle_beta   90.00
_cell.angle_gamma   90.00
#
_symmetry.space_group_name_H-M   'P 1'
#
loop_
_entity.id
_entity.type
_entity.pdbx_description
1 polymer ?
#
loop_
_entity_poly.entity_id
_entity_poly.type
_entity_poly.pdbx_seq_one_letter_code
_entity_poly.pdbx_strand_id
1 'polypeptide(L)'
;MWSRLTEGLADIVAPEEGDELESNDDDQLWNRFTAVVAPPPPSPNATAAVAEEDEQEQYICELERALLQRKKQNETLESKLLELESQAGEERQLKRQMKQQELEIAQQKATIERLQAARHDVTIQREEGSTSGSERDRLVLELRQSQAEANVLATQCQAHEKELIALRDRVEELQAANETLQEDEREARSRAVEYEQGYMDLLAEIEKIKTQNETEKAALLAKSEEHSSSIDSQKLYDLEARLTTSEADKVVAQQDAERLQRDLDALEGVLHQFQVESKAQKERVAAIQVELEQTKAELQTRQPLPEPSEEMNDLERVMEKLAKKTHECEQLREALESTATHYNSDRDVLDKRLAAELVVAYVDSTKKNEVLQLMARMMGFSEEQKRRVGLGYQIEGNGGGGLFSSIIGLVAPGDSGTAPVDPSAIEGKSFADMWSEFLLDEASKEK
;
A
#
# COMPACT_ATOMS: atom_id res chain seq x y z
N MET A 1 45.38 32.68 -1.73
CA MET A 1 44.68 31.86 -2.74
C MET A 1 43.17 31.89 -2.46
N TRP A 2 42.58 33.10 -2.40
CA TRP A 2 41.14 33.31 -2.16
C TRP A 2 40.72 34.58 -2.91
N SER A 3 40.36 34.42 -4.18
CA SER A 3 39.76 35.45 -5.02
C SER A 3 39.19 34.74 -6.25
N ARG A 4 37.90 34.37 -6.18
CA ARG A 4 36.98 34.07 -7.31
C ARG A 4 35.74 33.36 -6.77
N LEU A 5 34.77 34.13 -6.27
CA LEU A 5 33.36 33.73 -6.18
C LEU A 5 32.50 34.95 -5.83
N THR A 6 32.63 36.01 -6.64
CA THR A 6 31.71 37.15 -6.63
C THR A 6 31.38 37.50 -8.08
N GLU A 7 30.53 36.67 -8.69
CA GLU A 7 29.89 37.02 -9.96
C GLU A 7 28.59 36.20 -10.05
N GLY A 8 27.45 36.89 -9.95
CA GLY A 8 26.13 36.28 -10.06
C GLY A 8 25.16 36.60 -8.94
N LEU A 9 24.99 37.87 -8.55
CA LEU A 9 23.78 38.32 -7.85
C LEU A 9 23.60 39.84 -8.01
N ALA A 10 23.30 40.27 -9.23
CA ALA A 10 22.92 41.65 -9.51
C ALA A 10 22.06 41.70 -10.78
N ASP A 11 20.83 41.19 -10.69
CA ASP A 11 19.77 41.61 -11.62
C ASP A 11 18.37 41.25 -11.10
N ILE A 12 17.84 42.03 -10.15
CA ILE A 12 16.38 42.27 -10.03
C ILE A 12 16.22 43.74 -9.63
N VAL A 13 16.32 44.61 -10.64
CA VAL A 13 15.81 45.97 -10.60
C VAL A 13 14.31 45.91 -10.89
N ALA A 14 13.52 46.49 -9.98
CA ALA A 14 12.10 46.74 -10.17
C ALA A 14 11.85 47.66 -11.39
N PRO A 15 10.65 47.61 -11.97
CA PRO A 15 10.01 48.85 -12.37
C PRO A 15 8.59 49.01 -11.84
N GLU A 16 8.29 50.26 -11.52
CA GLU A 16 7.00 50.86 -11.16
C GLU A 16 5.96 50.83 -12.30
N GLU A 17 4.70 50.91 -11.86
CA GLU A 17 3.53 51.62 -12.39
C GLU A 17 3.16 51.53 -13.89
N GLY A 18 1.92 51.07 -14.13
CA GLY A 18 1.23 51.19 -15.41
C GLY A 18 -0.20 50.66 -15.37
N ASP A 19 -1.15 51.59 -15.23
CA ASP A 19 -2.53 51.61 -15.75
C ASP A 19 -3.65 50.82 -15.03
N GLU A 20 -4.49 51.61 -14.35
CA GLU A 20 -5.89 51.35 -14.03
C GLU A 20 -6.71 51.19 -15.33
N LEU A 21 -7.36 50.03 -15.54
CA LEU A 21 -8.49 49.88 -16.47
C LEU A 21 -9.46 48.81 -15.95
N GLU A 22 -10.59 49.29 -15.41
CA GLU A 22 -11.94 48.70 -15.36
C GLU A 22 -12.10 47.16 -15.34
N SER A 23 -12.17 46.59 -14.13
CA SER A 23 -12.70 45.25 -13.87
C SER A 23 -14.14 45.35 -13.39
N ASN A 24 -15.13 45.27 -14.29
CA ASN A 24 -16.55 45.18 -13.90
C ASN A 24 -17.38 44.18 -14.72
N ASP A 25 -16.77 43.42 -15.64
CA ASP A 25 -17.49 42.50 -16.53
C ASP A 25 -17.30 41.00 -16.18
N ASP A 26 -16.33 40.64 -15.33
CA ASP A 26 -16.06 39.23 -15.00
C ASP A 26 -17.08 38.64 -14.00
N ASP A 27 -17.63 39.46 -13.09
CA ASP A 27 -18.56 38.99 -12.05
C ASP A 27 -19.96 38.63 -12.59
N GLN A 28 -20.34 39.13 -13.77
CA GLN A 28 -21.65 38.82 -14.36
C GLN A 28 -21.65 37.47 -15.11
N LEU A 29 -20.49 37.01 -15.59
CA LEU A 29 -20.36 35.73 -16.29
C LEU A 29 -20.36 34.55 -15.31
N TRP A 30 -19.73 34.72 -14.15
CA TRP A 30 -19.72 33.70 -13.09
C TRP A 30 -21.10 33.44 -12.47
N ASN A 31 -21.91 34.48 -12.31
CA ASN A 31 -23.26 34.36 -11.74
C ASN A 31 -24.28 33.68 -12.67
N ARG A 32 -24.00 33.57 -13.98
CA ARG A 32 -24.86 32.83 -14.92
C ARG A 32 -24.55 31.34 -14.99
N PHE A 33 -23.37 30.91 -14.57
CA PHE A 33 -22.97 29.50 -14.57
C PHE A 33 -23.42 28.75 -13.30
N THR A 34 -23.51 29.43 -12.15
CA THR A 34 -23.89 28.82 -10.87
C THR A 34 -25.38 28.50 -10.74
N ALA A 35 -26.24 29.09 -11.57
CA ALA A 35 -27.70 28.92 -11.46
C ALA A 35 -28.26 27.64 -12.13
N VAL A 36 -27.43 26.81 -12.79
CA VAL A 36 -27.91 25.66 -13.60
C VAL A 36 -27.47 24.29 -13.07
N VAL A 37 -26.66 24.20 -12.01
CA VAL A 37 -26.18 22.89 -11.51
C VAL A 37 -26.76 22.61 -10.12
N ALA A 38 -27.81 21.78 -10.07
CA ALA A 38 -28.25 21.15 -8.82
C ALA A 38 -27.19 20.13 -8.35
N PRO A 39 -26.90 20.02 -7.04
CA PRO A 39 -25.87 19.12 -6.54
C PRO A 39 -26.31 17.64 -6.61
N PRO A 40 -25.42 16.70 -7.01
CA PRO A 40 -25.69 15.27 -6.94
C PRO A 40 -25.58 14.77 -5.47
N PRO A 41 -26.22 13.64 -5.12
CA PRO A 41 -26.19 13.11 -3.77
C PRO A 41 -24.77 12.66 -3.34
N PRO A 42 -24.46 12.68 -2.03
CA PRO A 42 -23.11 12.46 -1.53
C PRO A 42 -22.64 11.03 -1.81
N SER A 43 -21.54 10.92 -2.56
CA SER A 43 -20.81 9.67 -2.74
C SER A 43 -19.89 9.39 -1.55
N PRO A 44 -19.71 8.12 -1.14
CA PRO A 44 -18.94 7.73 0.05
C PRO A 44 -17.42 8.01 -0.03
N ASN A 45 -16.92 8.55 -1.14
CA ASN A 45 -15.52 8.94 -1.30
C ASN A 45 -15.21 10.38 -0.83
N ALA A 46 -16.22 11.20 -0.54
CA ALA A 46 -15.99 12.58 -0.10
C ALA A 46 -15.35 12.67 1.30
N THR A 47 -15.57 11.68 2.17
CA THR A 47 -14.99 11.66 3.52
C THR A 47 -13.51 11.30 3.57
N ALA A 48 -12.98 10.61 2.56
CA ALA A 48 -11.56 10.26 2.50
C ALA A 48 -10.70 11.43 2.01
N ALA A 49 -11.19 12.19 1.02
CA ALA A 49 -10.49 13.38 0.52
C ALA A 49 -10.43 14.52 1.56
N VAL A 50 -11.49 14.70 2.36
CA VAL A 50 -11.51 15.70 3.44
C VAL A 50 -10.55 15.32 4.58
N ALA A 51 -10.40 14.02 4.87
CA ALA A 51 -9.44 13.56 5.88
C ALA A 51 -7.97 13.74 5.44
N GLU A 52 -7.67 13.55 4.15
CA GLU A 52 -6.32 13.79 3.60
C GLU A 52 -5.98 15.30 3.54
N GLU A 53 -6.95 16.16 3.25
CA GLU A 53 -6.79 17.62 3.34
C GLU A 53 -6.53 18.08 4.78
N ASP A 54 -7.29 17.55 5.75
CA ASP A 54 -7.11 17.86 7.18
C ASP A 54 -5.71 17.43 7.69
N GLU A 55 -5.19 16.28 7.25
CA GLU A 55 -3.84 15.80 7.60
C GLU A 55 -2.73 16.66 6.96
N GLN A 56 -2.94 17.11 5.72
CA GLN A 56 -2.00 18.01 5.04
C GLN A 56 -1.97 19.39 5.70
N GLU A 57 -3.12 19.95 6.06
CA GLU A 57 -3.21 21.22 6.79
C GLU A 57 -2.53 21.13 8.16
N GLN A 58 -2.68 19.99 8.84
CA GLN A 58 -2.03 19.75 10.13
C GLN A 58 -0.50 19.68 9.99
N TYR A 59 0.00 18.99 8.96
CA TYR A 59 1.43 18.94 8.65
C TYR A 59 2.00 20.32 8.30
N ILE A 60 1.27 21.13 7.52
CA ILE A 60 1.67 22.50 7.18
C ILE A 60 1.77 23.36 8.45
N CYS A 61 0.78 23.28 9.35
CA CYS A 61 0.79 24.01 10.62
C CYS A 61 1.99 23.61 11.51
N GLU A 62 2.33 22.33 11.55
CA GLU A 62 3.50 21.84 12.28
C GLU A 62 4.81 22.35 11.66
N LEU A 63 4.91 22.37 10.33
CA LEU A 63 6.08 22.87 9.62
C LEU A 63 6.29 24.37 9.82
N GLU A 64 5.22 25.16 9.76
CA GLU A 64 5.24 26.59 10.03
C GLU A 64 5.70 26.88 11.47
N ARG A 65 5.22 26.09 12.42
CA ARG A 65 5.62 26.20 13.83
C ARG A 65 7.09 25.87 14.02
N ALA A 66 7.60 24.83 13.35
CA ALA A 66 9.02 24.47 13.37
C ALA A 66 9.91 25.54 12.72
N LEU A 67 9.47 26.13 11.61
CA LEU A 67 10.17 27.23 10.94
C LEU A 67 10.23 28.48 11.81
N LEU A 68 9.12 28.85 12.47
CA LEU A 68 9.07 29.95 13.43
C LEU A 68 10.02 29.71 14.62
N GLN A 69 10.06 28.48 15.13
CA GLN A 69 10.97 28.12 16.22
C GLN A 69 12.44 28.23 15.79
N ARG A 70 12.80 27.75 14.60
CA ARG A 70 14.16 27.91 14.05
C ARG A 70 14.52 29.37 13.81
N LYS A 71 13.60 30.17 13.28
CA LYS A 71 13.82 31.60 13.09
C LYS A 71 14.14 32.30 14.41
N LYS A 72 13.36 32.02 15.46
CA LYS A 72 13.60 32.56 16.81
C LYS A 72 14.96 32.11 17.39
N GLN A 73 15.35 30.85 17.15
CA GLN A 73 16.66 30.35 17.56
C GLN A 73 17.79 31.06 16.81
N ASN A 74 17.66 31.29 15.50
CA ASN A 74 18.63 32.03 14.71
C ASN A 74 18.77 33.48 15.17
N GLU A 75 17.67 34.19 15.40
CA GLU A 75 17.71 35.56 15.95
C GLU A 75 18.42 35.61 17.32
N THR A 76 18.22 34.58 18.15
CA THR A 76 18.92 34.45 19.44
C THR A 76 20.41 34.19 19.25
N LEU A 77 20.81 33.37 18.28
CA LEU A 77 22.21 33.10 17.97
C LEU A 77 22.92 34.31 17.38
N GLU A 78 22.25 35.05 16.49
CA GLU A 78 22.77 36.31 15.93
C GLU A 78 23.00 37.35 17.03
N SER A 79 22.06 37.48 17.98
CA SER A 79 22.23 38.36 19.14
C SER A 79 23.44 37.97 19.99
N LYS A 80 23.63 36.66 20.24
CA LYS A 80 24.81 36.15 20.97
C LYS A 80 26.12 36.37 20.22
N LEU A 81 26.13 36.23 18.89
CA LEU A 81 27.31 36.50 18.08
C LEU A 81 27.73 37.97 18.17
N LEU A 82 26.78 38.90 18.10
CA LEU A 82 27.05 40.33 18.28
C LEU A 82 27.61 40.65 19.66
N GLU A 83 27.07 40.04 20.72
CA GLU A 83 27.60 40.18 22.09
C GLU A 83 29.03 39.64 22.21
N LEU A 84 29.30 38.46 21.66
CA LEU A 84 30.65 37.86 21.68
C LEU A 84 31.65 38.69 20.87
N GLU A 85 31.23 39.25 19.73
CA GLU A 85 32.09 40.13 18.93
C GLU A 85 32.42 41.43 19.67
N SER A 86 31.44 42.02 20.38
CA SER A 86 31.67 43.17 21.26
C SER A 86 32.65 42.83 22.39
N GLN A 87 32.45 41.71 23.08
CA GLN A 87 33.33 41.25 24.15
C GLN A 87 34.76 40.99 23.65
N ALA A 88 34.92 40.37 22.48
CA ALA A 88 36.23 40.18 21.86
C ALA A 88 36.90 41.51 21.47
N GLY A 89 36.11 42.52 21.08
CA GLY A 89 36.57 43.88 20.83
C GLY A 89 37.13 44.54 22.10
N GLU A 90 36.38 44.45 23.21
CA GLU A 90 36.77 44.94 24.53
C GLU A 90 38.03 44.23 25.05
N GLU A 91 38.11 42.90 24.93
CA GLU A 91 39.28 42.11 25.34
C GLU A 91 40.54 42.53 24.57
N ARG A 92 40.42 42.74 23.25
CA ARG A 92 41.53 43.25 22.42
C ARG A 92 41.96 44.65 22.86
N GLN A 93 41.03 45.52 23.25
CA GLN A 93 41.33 46.85 23.75
C GLN A 93 42.05 46.79 25.11
N LEU A 94 41.56 45.97 26.04
CA LEU A 94 42.15 45.78 27.35
C LEU A 94 43.58 45.22 27.25
N LYS A 95 43.79 44.27 26.33
CA LYS A 95 45.11 43.71 26.03
C LYS A 95 46.10 44.76 25.49
N ARG A 96 45.62 45.73 24.70
CA ARG A 96 46.45 46.86 24.26
C ARG A 96 46.80 47.79 25.42
N GLN A 97 45.85 48.08 26.31
CA GLN A 97 46.08 48.90 27.50
C GLN A 97 47.10 48.25 28.46
N MET A 98 46.98 46.94 28.70
CA MET A 98 47.93 46.20 29.54
C MET A 98 49.36 46.26 28.98
N LYS A 99 49.54 46.05 27.67
CA LYS A 99 50.87 46.19 27.03
C LYS A 99 51.45 47.60 27.17
N GLN A 100 50.61 48.62 27.13
CA GLN A 100 51.03 50.01 27.31
C GLN A 100 51.50 50.25 28.75
N GLN A 101 50.76 49.75 29.75
CA GLN A 101 51.14 49.83 31.16
C GLN A 101 52.42 49.04 31.46
N GLU A 102 52.60 47.86 30.86
CA GLU A 102 53.83 47.07 30.99
C GLU A 102 55.06 47.86 30.49
N LEU A 103 54.93 48.56 29.37
CA LEU A 103 56.00 49.42 28.84
C LEU A 103 56.32 50.59 29.77
N GLU A 104 55.30 51.24 30.34
CA GLU A 104 55.49 52.32 31.31
C GLU A 104 56.19 51.83 32.59
N ILE A 105 55.79 50.67 33.11
CA ILE A 105 56.43 50.04 34.28
C ILE A 105 57.90 49.71 33.98
N ALA A 106 58.21 49.17 32.80
CA ALA A 106 59.58 48.88 32.39
C ALA A 106 60.44 50.16 32.33
N GLN A 107 59.89 51.26 31.80
CA GLN A 107 60.57 52.56 31.76
C GLN A 107 60.82 53.15 33.15
N GLN A 108 59.84 53.03 34.06
CA GLN A 108 59.99 53.49 35.44
C GLN A 108 61.07 52.68 36.19
N LYS A 109 61.07 51.34 36.04
CA LYS A 109 62.10 50.46 36.62
C LYS A 109 63.52 50.86 36.17
N ALA A 110 63.73 51.07 34.88
CA ALA A 110 65.03 51.50 34.34
C ALA A 110 65.46 52.89 34.83
N THR A 111 64.52 53.73 35.27
CA THR A 111 64.82 55.06 35.85
C THR A 111 65.21 54.94 37.32
N ILE A 112 64.53 54.08 38.08
CA ILE A 112 64.86 53.79 39.48
C ILE A 112 66.26 53.18 39.60
N GLU A 113 66.61 52.22 38.73
CA GLU A 113 67.93 51.60 38.71
C GLU A 113 69.06 52.63 38.47
N ARG A 114 68.84 53.60 37.56
CA ARG A 114 69.79 54.70 37.32
C ARG A 114 69.96 55.61 38.55
N LEU A 115 68.88 55.92 39.26
CA LEU A 115 68.94 56.74 40.48
C LEU A 115 69.61 55.99 41.64
N GLN A 116 69.40 54.67 41.75
CA GLN A 116 70.04 53.84 42.77
C GLN A 116 71.55 53.69 42.53
N ALA A 117 71.99 53.60 41.27
CA ALA A 117 73.41 53.62 40.90
C ALA A 117 74.07 54.96 41.27
N ALA A 118 73.42 56.09 40.97
CA ALA A 118 73.91 57.41 41.35
C ALA A 118 74.00 57.62 42.88
N ARG A 119 73.12 56.97 43.65
CA ARG A 119 73.16 57.00 45.12
C ARG A 119 74.31 56.16 45.69
N HIS A 120 74.69 55.05 45.04
CA HIS A 120 75.83 54.23 45.47
C HIS A 120 77.17 54.95 45.28
N ASP A 121 77.32 55.77 44.24
CA ASP A 121 78.55 56.56 44.00
C ASP A 121 78.77 57.69 45.01
N VAL A 122 77.70 58.27 45.56
CA VAL A 122 77.77 59.35 46.57
C VAL A 122 78.09 58.82 47.97
N THR A 123 77.87 57.54 48.24
CA THR A 123 78.01 56.97 49.60
C THR A 123 79.46 56.55 49.93
N ILE A 124 80.40 56.60 48.96
CA ILE A 124 81.79 56.13 49.13
C ILE A 124 82.76 57.24 49.62
N GLN A 125 82.32 58.49 49.81
CA GLN A 125 83.21 59.63 50.12
C GLN A 125 83.02 60.32 51.47
N ARG A 126 82.63 59.61 52.53
CA ARG A 126 82.68 60.23 53.86
C ARG A 126 82.81 59.23 54.99
N GLU A 127 84.02 59.10 55.55
CA GLU A 127 84.23 58.80 56.96
C GLU A 127 85.73 58.93 57.30
N GLU A 128 86.05 59.78 58.28
CA GLU A 128 87.05 59.54 59.34
C GLU A 128 87.31 60.85 60.12
N GLY A 129 87.17 60.80 61.45
CA GLY A 129 87.43 61.93 62.35
C GLY A 129 87.31 61.59 63.83
N SER A 130 88.43 61.69 64.54
CA SER A 130 88.75 61.16 65.88
C SER A 130 88.01 61.68 67.12
N THR A 131 87.76 60.70 68.00
CA THR A 131 87.32 60.61 69.41
C THR A 131 87.80 61.57 70.53
N SER A 132 87.03 62.55 71.02
CA SER A 132 87.11 63.17 72.36
C SER A 132 85.87 62.81 73.20
N GLY A 133 85.89 62.96 74.54
CA GLY A 133 84.85 62.43 75.45
C GLY A 133 83.38 62.81 75.15
N SER A 134 83.11 63.93 74.47
CA SER A 134 81.76 64.29 73.98
C SER A 134 81.32 63.50 72.74
N GLU A 135 82.28 63.02 71.95
CA GLU A 135 82.02 62.17 70.80
C GLU A 135 81.81 60.73 71.21
N ARG A 136 82.29 60.28 72.38
CA ARG A 136 81.88 58.97 72.92
C ARG A 136 80.38 58.91 73.18
N ASP A 137 79.81 59.94 73.80
CA ASP A 137 78.37 60.02 74.04
C ASP A 137 77.58 60.18 72.73
N ARG A 138 78.12 60.95 71.77
CA ARG A 138 77.57 61.06 70.41
C ARG A 138 77.60 59.73 69.65
N LEU A 139 78.72 59.00 69.69
CA LEU A 139 78.86 57.67 69.08
C LEU A 139 77.95 56.66 69.76
N VAL A 140 77.73 56.76 71.07
CA VAL A 140 76.75 55.92 71.78
C VAL A 140 75.32 56.24 71.33
N LEU A 141 75.00 57.50 71.10
CA LEU A 141 73.71 57.92 70.56
C LEU A 141 73.53 57.46 69.10
N GLU A 142 74.55 57.64 68.26
CA GLU A 142 74.57 57.19 66.87
C GLU A 142 74.50 55.65 66.79
N LEU A 143 75.17 54.92 67.68
CA LEU A 143 75.07 53.46 67.78
C LEU A 143 73.68 53.00 68.22
N ARG A 144 73.04 53.72 69.16
CA ARG A 144 71.65 53.44 69.56
C ARG A 144 70.67 53.74 68.44
N GLN A 145 70.89 54.82 67.70
CA GLN A 145 70.09 55.18 66.54
C GLN A 145 70.27 54.13 65.42
N SER A 146 71.49 53.75 65.09
CA SER A 146 71.77 52.73 64.09
C SER A 146 71.24 51.36 64.52
N GLN A 147 71.26 51.05 65.81
CA GLN A 147 70.64 49.84 66.36
C GLN A 147 69.11 49.89 66.25
N ALA A 148 68.47 51.04 66.48
CA ALA A 148 67.04 51.21 66.29
C ALA A 148 66.66 51.08 64.80
N GLU A 149 67.43 51.70 63.90
CA GLU A 149 67.26 51.58 62.45
C GLU A 149 67.44 50.13 61.99
N ALA A 150 68.49 49.43 62.45
CA ALA A 150 68.71 48.02 62.16
C ALA A 150 67.56 47.13 62.65
N ASN A 151 66.99 47.41 63.83
CA ASN A 151 65.82 46.69 64.33
C ASN A 151 64.56 46.95 63.49
N VAL A 152 64.35 48.17 63.00
CA VAL A 152 63.23 48.50 62.10
C VAL A 152 63.40 47.81 60.74
N LEU A 153 64.61 47.81 60.19
CA LEU A 153 64.92 47.07 58.96
C LEU A 153 64.72 45.57 59.16
N ALA A 154 65.13 45.01 60.30
CA ALA A 154 64.92 43.58 60.60
C ALA A 154 63.44 43.21 60.65
N THR A 155 62.58 44.03 61.25
CA THR A 155 61.13 43.77 61.27
C THR A 155 60.49 43.93 59.90
N GLN A 156 60.95 44.88 59.08
CA GLN A 156 60.53 45.02 57.69
C GLN A 156 60.95 43.83 56.84
N CYS A 157 62.19 43.36 56.96
CA CYS A 157 62.67 42.15 56.29
C CYS A 157 61.83 40.93 56.68
N GLN A 158 61.50 40.78 57.96
CA GLN A 158 60.65 39.69 58.43
C GLN A 158 59.21 39.80 57.89
N ALA A 159 58.66 41.00 57.76
CA ALA A 159 57.35 41.22 57.16
C ALA A 159 57.36 40.83 55.67
N HIS A 160 58.36 41.30 54.92
CA HIS A 160 58.52 40.94 53.51
C HIS A 160 58.78 39.45 53.30
N GLU A 161 59.53 38.79 54.18
CA GLU A 161 59.73 37.34 54.11
C GLU A 161 58.39 36.59 54.26
N LYS A 162 57.53 37.01 55.20
CA LYS A 162 56.19 36.43 55.35
C LYS A 162 55.31 36.69 54.13
N GLU A 163 55.37 37.88 53.55
CA GLU A 163 54.64 38.22 52.31
C GLU A 163 55.13 37.37 51.13
N LEU A 164 56.44 37.15 51.00
CA LEU A 164 57.01 36.30 49.95
C LEU A 164 56.59 34.84 50.10
N ILE A 165 56.50 34.33 51.33
CA ILE A 165 55.97 32.99 51.60
C ILE A 165 54.49 32.91 51.21
N ALA A 166 53.66 33.87 51.64
CA ALA A 166 52.24 33.89 51.29
C ALA A 166 52.00 34.00 49.77
N LEU A 167 52.81 34.79 49.06
CA LEU A 167 52.75 34.89 47.61
C LEU A 167 53.20 33.59 46.93
N ARG A 168 54.22 32.91 47.47
CA ARG A 168 54.65 31.60 46.97
C ARG A 168 53.53 30.57 47.10
N ASP A 169 52.94 30.44 48.28
CA ASP A 169 51.84 29.50 48.53
C ASP A 169 50.67 29.78 47.58
N ARG A 170 50.35 31.07 47.36
CA ARG A 170 49.31 31.47 46.41
C ARG A 170 49.64 31.10 44.96
N VAL A 171 50.90 31.20 44.56
CA VAL A 171 51.34 30.78 43.22
C VAL A 171 51.23 29.26 43.07
N GLU A 172 51.60 28.48 44.08
CA GLU A 172 51.45 27.02 44.09
C GLU A 172 49.98 26.60 44.01
N GLU A 173 49.08 27.25 44.76
CA GLU A 173 47.62 27.04 44.66
C GLU A 173 47.09 27.33 43.25
N LEU A 174 47.49 28.46 42.65
CA LEU A 174 47.06 28.84 41.30
C LEU A 174 47.64 27.92 40.23
N GLN A 175 48.84 27.38 40.44
CA GLN A 175 49.42 26.37 39.56
C GLN A 175 48.60 25.07 39.60
N ALA A 176 48.29 24.57 40.81
CA ALA A 176 47.45 23.38 40.96
C ALA A 176 46.06 23.57 40.33
N ALA A 177 45.43 24.75 40.54
CA ALA A 177 44.13 25.06 39.94
C ALA A 177 44.20 25.16 38.39
N ASN A 178 45.31 25.64 37.83
CA ASN A 178 45.49 25.64 36.38
C ASN A 178 45.68 24.23 35.83
N GLU A 179 46.40 23.37 36.53
CA GLU A 179 46.57 21.97 36.13
C GLU A 179 45.23 21.23 36.10
N THR A 180 44.38 21.43 37.11
CA THR A 180 43.03 20.83 37.12
C THR A 180 42.17 21.36 35.98
N LEU A 181 42.18 22.67 35.73
CA LEU A 181 41.41 23.27 34.62
C LEU A 181 41.89 22.76 33.26
N GLN A 182 43.20 22.55 33.08
CA GLN A 182 43.73 21.98 31.85
C GLN A 182 43.28 20.53 31.65
N GLU A 183 43.18 19.75 32.73
CA GLU A 183 42.69 18.38 32.64
C GLU A 183 41.19 18.32 32.32
N ASP A 184 40.39 19.17 32.96
CA ASP A 184 38.97 19.32 32.65
C ASP A 184 38.76 19.75 31.19
N GLU A 185 39.61 20.65 30.67
CA GLU A 185 39.58 21.06 29.26
C GLU A 185 39.94 19.91 28.32
N ARG A 186 40.94 19.09 28.66
CA ARG A 186 41.29 17.88 27.87
C ARG A 186 40.14 16.88 27.85
N GLU A 187 39.51 16.64 28.99
CA GLU A 187 38.38 15.72 29.08
C GLU A 187 37.17 16.24 28.30
N ALA A 188 36.85 17.54 28.42
CA ALA A 188 35.78 18.17 27.65
C ALA A 188 36.02 18.06 26.14
N ARG A 189 37.27 18.26 25.69
CA ARG A 189 37.65 18.07 24.28
C ARG A 189 37.52 16.61 23.85
N SER A 190 37.92 15.65 24.68
CA SER A 190 37.75 14.22 24.38
C SER A 190 36.29 13.85 24.19
N ARG A 191 35.42 14.28 25.12
CA ARG A 191 33.97 14.05 25.02
C ARG A 191 33.36 14.73 23.79
N ALA A 192 33.81 15.94 23.45
CA ALA A 192 33.35 16.62 22.25
C ALA A 192 33.66 15.82 20.97
N VAL A 193 34.87 15.27 20.87
CA VAL A 193 35.27 14.40 19.74
C VAL A 193 34.43 13.11 19.70
N GLU A 194 34.15 12.50 20.85
CA GLU A 194 33.28 11.31 20.91
C GLU A 194 31.86 11.60 20.43
N TYR A 195 31.29 12.75 20.83
CA TYR A 195 29.98 13.16 20.34
C TYR A 195 30.00 13.48 18.84
N GLU A 196 31.01 14.19 18.35
CA GLU A 196 31.18 14.47 16.92
C GLU A 196 31.27 13.16 16.12
N GLN A 197 32.03 12.18 16.59
CA GLN A 197 32.12 10.87 15.96
C GLN A 197 30.76 10.15 15.98
N GLY A 198 30.06 10.16 17.12
CA GLY A 198 28.72 9.56 17.24
C GLY A 198 27.69 10.21 16.30
N TYR A 199 27.75 11.52 16.09
CA TYR A 199 26.90 12.21 15.11
C TYR A 199 27.25 11.82 13.68
N MET A 200 28.53 11.71 13.35
CA MET A 200 28.97 11.26 12.01
C MET A 200 28.52 9.83 11.72
N ASP A 201 28.66 8.92 12.68
CA ASP A 201 28.22 7.53 12.56
C ASP A 201 26.69 7.45 12.40
N LEU A 202 25.94 8.24 13.16
CA LEU A 202 24.48 8.32 13.04
C LEU A 202 24.05 8.86 11.68
N LEU A 203 24.71 9.91 11.17
CA LEU A 203 24.46 10.45 9.83
C LEU A 203 24.74 9.40 8.74
N ALA A 204 25.84 8.66 8.86
CA ALA A 204 26.17 7.58 7.93
C ALA A 204 25.13 6.46 7.94
N GLU A 205 24.62 6.06 9.11
CA GLU A 205 23.55 5.05 9.20
C GLU A 205 22.23 5.58 8.65
N ILE A 206 21.89 6.86 8.86
CA ILE A 206 20.71 7.50 8.25
C ILE A 206 20.83 7.50 6.71
N GLU A 207 21.98 7.86 6.16
CA GLU A 207 22.22 7.82 4.71
C GLU A 207 22.13 6.39 4.16
N LYS A 208 22.68 5.41 4.88
CA LYS A 208 22.57 4.00 4.51
C LYS A 208 21.12 3.51 4.53
N ILE A 209 20.34 3.82 5.57
CA ILE A 209 18.91 3.48 5.62
C ILE A 209 18.15 4.18 4.50
N LYS A 210 18.45 5.44 4.22
CA LYS A 210 17.82 6.21 3.13
C LYS A 210 18.07 5.56 1.77
N THR A 211 19.33 5.24 1.47
CA THR A 211 19.67 4.57 0.21
C THR A 211 19.04 3.18 0.10
N GLN A 212 19.00 2.41 1.19
CA GLN A 212 18.31 1.12 1.23
C GLN A 212 16.81 1.29 0.95
N ASN A 213 16.14 2.23 1.61
CA ASN A 213 14.72 2.52 1.39
C ASN A 213 14.44 2.96 -0.05
N GLU A 214 15.28 3.83 -0.63
CA GLU A 214 15.18 4.23 -2.03
C GLU A 214 15.30 3.01 -2.98
N THR A 215 16.22 2.09 -2.70
CA THR A 215 16.36 0.85 -3.50
C THR A 215 15.17 -0.10 -3.33
N GLU A 216 14.65 -0.26 -2.11
CA GLU A 216 13.48 -1.09 -1.83
C GLU A 216 12.23 -0.50 -2.49
N LYS A 217 12.04 0.81 -2.43
CA LYS A 217 10.96 1.52 -3.13
C LYS A 217 11.05 1.32 -4.64
N ALA A 218 12.24 1.45 -5.23
CA ALA A 218 12.44 1.22 -6.66
C ALA A 218 12.11 -0.24 -7.04
N ALA A 219 12.52 -1.22 -6.23
CA ALA A 219 12.22 -2.62 -6.45
C ALA A 219 10.71 -2.93 -6.34
N LEU A 220 10.01 -2.32 -5.37
CA LEU A 220 8.56 -2.47 -5.22
C LEU A 220 7.81 -1.86 -6.41
N LEU A 221 8.23 -0.69 -6.89
CA LEU A 221 7.64 -0.06 -8.09
C LEU A 221 7.84 -0.94 -9.33
N ALA A 222 9.06 -1.45 -9.55
CA ALA A 222 9.34 -2.35 -10.67
C ALA A 222 8.51 -3.64 -10.60
N LYS A 223 8.37 -4.24 -9.41
CA LYS A 223 7.54 -5.42 -9.21
C LYS A 223 6.04 -5.13 -9.43
N SER A 224 5.57 -3.97 -8.98
CA SER A 224 4.19 -3.53 -9.24
C SER A 224 3.92 -3.33 -10.72
N GLU A 225 4.86 -2.72 -11.45
CA GLU A 225 4.76 -2.54 -12.90
C GLU A 225 4.76 -3.88 -13.64
N GLU A 226 5.63 -4.83 -13.23
CA GLU A 226 5.64 -6.18 -13.77
C GLU A 226 4.30 -6.89 -13.55
N HIS A 227 3.74 -6.83 -12.33
CA HIS A 227 2.43 -7.41 -12.05
C HIS A 227 1.32 -6.76 -12.88
N SER A 228 1.33 -5.43 -13.07
CA SER A 228 0.36 -4.74 -13.94
C SER A 228 0.48 -5.20 -15.39
N SER A 229 1.72 -5.25 -15.91
CA SER A 229 1.98 -5.70 -17.28
C SER A 229 1.57 -7.16 -17.50
N SER A 230 1.77 -8.03 -16.49
CA SER A 230 1.34 -9.42 -16.52
C SER A 230 -0.19 -9.53 -16.55
N ILE A 231 -0.90 -8.76 -15.73
CA ILE A 231 -2.37 -8.74 -15.73
C ILE A 231 -2.90 -8.26 -17.08
N ASP A 232 -2.31 -7.21 -17.65
CA ASP A 232 -2.73 -6.69 -18.95
C ASP A 232 -2.43 -7.66 -20.09
N SER A 233 -1.28 -8.35 -20.03
CA SER A 233 -0.98 -9.44 -20.98
C SER A 233 -1.99 -10.58 -20.91
N GLN A 234 -2.41 -10.97 -19.70
CA GLN A 234 -3.43 -12.00 -19.51
C GLN A 234 -4.79 -11.55 -20.07
N LYS A 235 -5.21 -10.31 -19.80
CA LYS A 235 -6.44 -9.75 -20.38
C LYS A 235 -6.39 -9.73 -21.91
N LEU A 236 -5.23 -9.42 -22.50
CA LEU A 236 -5.05 -9.45 -23.95
C LEU A 236 -5.25 -10.87 -24.50
N TYR A 237 -4.65 -11.88 -23.88
CA TYR A 237 -4.85 -13.28 -24.28
C TYR A 237 -6.32 -13.72 -24.14
N ASP A 238 -7.00 -13.35 -23.06
CA ASP A 238 -8.41 -13.69 -22.86
C ASP A 238 -9.31 -13.00 -23.90
N LEU A 239 -9.02 -11.74 -24.24
CA LEU A 239 -9.75 -11.01 -25.28
C LEU A 239 -9.50 -11.60 -26.67
N GLU A 240 -8.26 -12.01 -26.97
CA GLU A 240 -7.92 -12.67 -28.23
C GLU A 240 -8.65 -14.01 -28.36
N ALA A 241 -8.67 -14.83 -27.31
CA ALA A 241 -9.41 -16.10 -27.30
C ALA A 241 -10.92 -15.91 -27.49
N ARG A 242 -11.50 -14.87 -26.87
CA ARG A 242 -12.91 -14.51 -27.05
C ARG A 242 -13.20 -14.01 -28.45
N LEU A 243 -12.28 -13.22 -29.04
CA LEU A 243 -12.40 -12.75 -30.42
C LEU A 243 -12.38 -13.94 -31.37
N THR A 244 -11.43 -14.87 -31.24
CA THR A 244 -11.35 -16.06 -32.10
C THR A 244 -12.59 -16.94 -32.00
N THR A 245 -13.16 -17.07 -30.80
CA THR A 245 -14.40 -17.84 -30.60
C THR A 245 -15.58 -17.16 -31.27
N SER A 246 -15.73 -15.84 -31.10
CA SER A 246 -16.76 -15.04 -31.75
C SER A 246 -16.64 -15.06 -33.28
N GLU A 247 -15.42 -15.04 -33.80
CA GLU A 247 -15.16 -15.16 -35.23
C GLU A 247 -15.57 -16.54 -35.77
N ALA A 248 -15.31 -17.61 -35.03
CA ALA A 248 -15.76 -18.96 -35.39
C ALA A 248 -17.30 -19.05 -35.39
N ASP A 249 -17.96 -18.54 -34.35
CA ASP A 249 -19.42 -18.51 -34.24
C ASP A 249 -20.06 -17.73 -35.40
N LYS A 250 -19.46 -16.60 -35.78
CA LYS A 250 -19.89 -15.81 -36.94
C LYS A 250 -19.81 -16.62 -38.23
N VAL A 251 -18.73 -17.37 -38.45
CA VAL A 251 -18.57 -18.21 -39.65
C VAL A 251 -19.64 -19.30 -39.69
N VAL A 252 -19.93 -19.96 -38.55
CA VAL A 252 -21.00 -20.97 -38.47
C VAL A 252 -22.36 -20.35 -38.78
N ALA A 253 -22.68 -19.19 -38.17
CA ALA A 253 -23.94 -18.50 -38.43
C ALA A 253 -24.09 -18.07 -39.89
N GLN A 254 -22.98 -17.68 -40.55
CA GLN A 254 -22.98 -17.38 -41.99
C GLN A 254 -23.27 -18.63 -42.83
N GLN A 255 -22.63 -19.77 -42.52
CA GLN A 255 -22.89 -21.03 -43.22
C GLN A 255 -24.34 -21.50 -43.07
N ASP A 256 -24.91 -21.37 -41.86
CA ASP A 256 -26.30 -21.69 -41.59
C ASP A 256 -27.27 -20.77 -42.34
N ALA A 257 -26.98 -19.47 -42.39
CA ALA A 257 -27.77 -18.51 -43.17
C ALA A 257 -27.74 -18.84 -44.67
N GLU A 258 -26.57 -19.17 -45.22
CA GLU A 258 -26.46 -19.60 -46.62
C GLU A 258 -27.21 -20.91 -46.88
N ARG A 259 -27.19 -21.85 -45.92
CA ARG A 259 -27.96 -23.10 -46.03
C ARG A 259 -29.46 -22.82 -46.06
N LEU A 260 -29.96 -22.01 -45.13
CA LEU A 260 -31.36 -21.62 -45.10
C LEU A 260 -31.78 -20.88 -46.37
N GLN A 261 -30.91 -20.03 -46.93
CA GLN A 261 -31.17 -19.37 -48.20
C GLN A 261 -31.33 -20.40 -49.34
N ARG A 262 -30.43 -21.38 -49.44
CA ARG A 262 -30.53 -22.46 -50.45
C ARG A 262 -31.83 -23.28 -50.27
N ASP A 263 -32.20 -23.57 -49.03
CA ASP A 263 -33.43 -24.32 -48.72
C ASP A 263 -34.69 -23.51 -49.10
N LEU A 264 -34.68 -22.19 -48.86
CA LEU A 264 -35.75 -21.28 -49.32
C LEU A 264 -35.85 -21.24 -50.83
N ASP A 265 -34.74 -21.04 -51.54
CA ASP A 265 -34.72 -21.00 -53.01
C ASP A 265 -35.24 -22.32 -53.61
N ALA A 266 -34.89 -23.46 -53.00
CA ALA A 266 -35.40 -24.77 -53.40
C ALA A 266 -36.92 -24.91 -53.17
N LEU A 267 -37.42 -24.43 -52.03
CA LEU A 267 -38.85 -24.46 -51.71
C LEU A 267 -39.66 -23.53 -52.64
N GLU A 268 -39.13 -22.36 -52.97
CA GLU A 268 -39.71 -21.46 -53.98
C GLU A 268 -39.81 -22.16 -55.35
N GLY A 269 -38.77 -22.91 -55.74
CA GLY A 269 -38.79 -23.76 -56.94
C GLY A 269 -39.90 -24.81 -56.92
N VAL A 270 -40.04 -25.56 -55.82
CA VAL A 270 -41.10 -26.58 -55.65
C VAL A 270 -42.49 -25.94 -55.67
N LEU A 271 -42.65 -24.79 -55.00
CA LEU A 271 -43.92 -24.05 -54.99
C LEU A 271 -44.32 -23.60 -56.40
N HIS A 272 -43.36 -23.07 -57.17
CA HIS A 272 -43.61 -22.72 -58.57
C HIS A 272 -43.97 -23.93 -59.42
N GLN A 273 -43.29 -25.06 -59.25
CA GLN A 273 -43.62 -26.28 -59.96
C GLN A 273 -45.04 -26.77 -59.62
N PHE A 274 -45.40 -26.79 -58.33
CA PHE A 274 -46.75 -27.14 -57.89
C PHE A 274 -47.82 -26.20 -58.46
N GLN A 275 -47.54 -24.89 -58.52
CA GLN A 275 -48.45 -23.92 -59.13
C GLN A 275 -48.67 -24.19 -60.62
N VAL A 276 -47.61 -24.54 -61.36
CA VAL A 276 -47.69 -24.92 -62.78
C VAL A 276 -48.47 -26.22 -62.96
N GLU A 277 -48.14 -27.26 -62.20
CA GLU A 277 -48.83 -28.55 -62.26
C GLU A 277 -50.31 -28.45 -61.84
N SER A 278 -50.63 -27.62 -60.84
CA SER A 278 -52.00 -27.34 -60.42
C SER A 278 -52.81 -26.67 -61.52
N LYS A 279 -52.22 -25.70 -62.25
CA LYS A 279 -52.84 -25.08 -63.42
C LYS A 279 -53.09 -26.13 -64.52
N ALA A 280 -52.08 -26.94 -64.86
CA ALA A 280 -52.21 -27.99 -65.87
C ALA A 280 -53.22 -29.10 -65.46
N GLN A 281 -53.31 -29.45 -64.18
CA GLN A 281 -54.33 -30.37 -63.68
C GLN A 281 -55.73 -29.77 -63.77
N LYS A 282 -55.93 -28.50 -63.39
CA LYS A 282 -57.21 -27.80 -63.56
C LYS A 282 -57.67 -27.79 -65.01
N GLU A 283 -56.76 -27.53 -65.94
CA GLU A 283 -57.04 -27.59 -67.38
C GLU A 283 -57.45 -29.01 -67.83
N ARG A 284 -56.73 -30.04 -67.38
CA ARG A 284 -57.10 -31.45 -67.65
C ARG A 284 -58.47 -31.83 -67.08
N VAL A 285 -58.77 -31.44 -65.85
CA VAL A 285 -60.08 -31.69 -65.22
C VAL A 285 -61.19 -30.97 -65.98
N ALA A 286 -60.96 -29.73 -66.39
CA ALA A 286 -61.93 -28.99 -67.21
C ALA A 286 -62.19 -29.70 -68.56
N ALA A 287 -61.15 -30.21 -69.21
CA ALA A 287 -61.30 -31.00 -70.44
C ALA A 287 -62.11 -32.29 -70.20
N ILE A 288 -61.78 -33.05 -69.15
CA ILE A 288 -62.52 -34.26 -68.78
C ILE A 288 -63.97 -33.93 -68.41
N GLN A 289 -64.24 -32.81 -67.74
CA GLN A 289 -65.62 -32.38 -67.46
C GLN A 289 -66.40 -32.10 -68.74
N VAL A 290 -65.78 -31.45 -69.72
CA VAL A 290 -66.40 -31.23 -71.03
C VAL A 290 -66.69 -32.55 -71.73
N GLU A 291 -65.74 -33.49 -71.74
CA GLU A 291 -65.94 -34.84 -72.30
C GLU A 291 -67.02 -35.63 -71.53
N LEU A 292 -67.07 -35.51 -70.21
CA LEU A 292 -68.10 -36.13 -69.36
C LEU A 292 -69.49 -35.54 -69.66
N GLU A 293 -69.59 -34.22 -69.84
CA GLU A 293 -70.86 -33.59 -70.22
C GLU A 293 -71.30 -34.03 -71.62
N GLN A 294 -70.37 -34.15 -72.57
CA GLN A 294 -70.64 -34.69 -73.91
C GLN A 294 -71.12 -36.14 -73.86
N THR A 295 -70.38 -37.03 -73.19
CA THR A 295 -70.75 -38.45 -73.04
C THR A 295 -72.03 -38.63 -72.23
N LYS A 296 -72.30 -37.77 -71.24
CA LYS A 296 -73.58 -37.75 -70.51
C LYS A 296 -74.73 -37.31 -71.41
N ALA A 297 -74.52 -36.32 -72.28
CA ALA A 297 -75.52 -35.94 -73.29
C ALA A 297 -75.77 -37.10 -74.27
N GLU A 298 -74.73 -37.80 -74.71
CA GLU A 298 -74.83 -39.01 -75.54
C GLU A 298 -75.55 -40.16 -74.82
N LEU A 299 -75.26 -40.40 -73.54
CA LEU A 299 -75.95 -41.40 -72.71
C LEU A 299 -77.41 -41.03 -72.44
N GLN A 300 -77.73 -39.76 -72.23
CA GLN A 300 -79.12 -39.29 -72.08
C GLN A 300 -79.93 -39.46 -73.38
N THR A 301 -79.28 -39.53 -74.54
CA THR A 301 -79.93 -39.90 -75.81
C THR A 301 -80.10 -41.41 -76.02
N ARG A 302 -79.57 -42.26 -75.13
CA ARG A 302 -79.67 -43.72 -75.16
C ARG A 302 -80.63 -44.23 -74.06
N GLN A 303 -81.65 -45.02 -74.43
CA GLN A 303 -82.67 -45.59 -73.54
C GLN A 303 -82.12 -46.61 -72.49
N PRO A 304 -82.86 -46.92 -71.41
CA PRO A 304 -82.36 -47.61 -70.21
C PRO A 304 -82.53 -49.14 -70.21
N LEU A 305 -81.51 -49.88 -69.71
CA LEU A 305 -81.50 -51.09 -68.84
C LEU A 305 -80.20 -51.92 -69.06
N PRO A 306 -79.83 -52.90 -68.19
CA PRO A 306 -80.14 -53.14 -66.77
C PRO A 306 -78.87 -53.27 -65.88
N GLU A 307 -79.08 -53.30 -64.56
CA GLU A 307 -78.11 -53.72 -63.54
C GLU A 307 -77.41 -55.06 -63.86
N PRO A 308 -76.19 -55.26 -63.34
CA PRO A 308 -75.87 -56.57 -62.80
C PRO A 308 -75.33 -56.47 -61.37
N SER A 309 -76.01 -57.24 -60.53
CA SER A 309 -75.59 -57.68 -59.21
C SER A 309 -74.31 -58.52 -59.30
N GLU A 310 -73.15 -58.02 -58.85
CA GLU A 310 -71.99 -58.86 -58.49
C GLU A 310 -71.09 -58.24 -57.39
N GLU A 311 -71.60 -57.34 -56.53
CA GLU A 311 -70.74 -56.63 -55.55
C GLU A 311 -70.55 -57.34 -54.19
N MET A 312 -71.22 -58.47 -53.93
CA MET A 312 -71.08 -59.17 -52.63
C MET A 312 -69.69 -59.80 -52.44
N ASN A 313 -69.04 -60.30 -53.49
CA ASN A 313 -67.73 -60.96 -53.40
C ASN A 313 -66.58 -59.98 -53.16
N ASP A 314 -66.68 -58.77 -53.70
CA ASP A 314 -65.63 -57.76 -53.51
C ASP A 314 -65.77 -57.05 -52.16
N LEU A 315 -67.00 -56.89 -51.65
CA LEU A 315 -67.23 -56.39 -50.30
C LEU A 315 -66.66 -57.34 -49.23
N GLU A 316 -66.86 -58.65 -49.39
CA GLU A 316 -66.32 -59.66 -48.46
C GLU A 316 -64.79 -59.69 -48.51
N ARG A 317 -64.19 -59.56 -49.69
CA ARG A 317 -62.73 -59.45 -49.89
C ARG A 317 -62.15 -58.17 -49.26
N VAL A 318 -62.87 -57.05 -49.33
CA VAL A 318 -62.46 -55.77 -48.72
C VAL A 318 -62.57 -55.85 -47.20
N MET A 319 -63.61 -56.50 -46.67
CA MET A 319 -63.77 -56.73 -45.22
C MET A 319 -62.66 -57.62 -44.66
N GLU A 320 -62.26 -58.69 -45.36
CA GLU A 320 -61.15 -59.55 -44.91
C GLU A 320 -59.80 -58.81 -44.95
N LYS A 321 -59.56 -58.00 -45.98
CA LYS A 321 -58.37 -57.13 -46.04
C LYS A 321 -58.35 -56.06 -44.96
N LEU A 322 -59.51 -55.50 -44.62
CA LEU A 322 -59.65 -54.52 -43.55
C LEU A 322 -59.35 -55.16 -42.19
N ALA A 323 -59.89 -56.35 -41.91
CA ALA A 323 -59.60 -57.09 -40.69
C ALA A 323 -58.11 -57.42 -40.52
N LYS A 324 -57.43 -57.84 -41.59
CA LYS A 324 -55.98 -58.07 -41.59
C LYS A 324 -55.19 -56.78 -41.31
N LYS A 325 -55.58 -55.66 -41.93
CA LYS A 325 -54.93 -54.36 -41.71
C LYS A 325 -55.14 -53.83 -40.29
N THR A 326 -56.32 -54.02 -39.71
CA THR A 326 -56.58 -53.64 -38.32
C THR A 326 -55.71 -54.45 -37.36
N HIS A 327 -55.54 -55.76 -37.60
CA HIS A 327 -54.65 -56.59 -36.78
C HIS A 327 -53.17 -56.21 -36.92
N GLU A 328 -52.71 -55.87 -38.13
CA GLU A 328 -51.37 -55.33 -38.36
C GLU A 328 -51.15 -53.98 -37.64
N CYS A 329 -52.16 -53.10 -37.63
CA CYS A 329 -52.11 -51.84 -36.88
C CYS A 329 -52.02 -52.06 -35.37
N GLU A 330 -52.75 -53.04 -34.82
CA GLU A 330 -52.69 -53.38 -33.40
C GLU A 330 -51.32 -53.94 -33.02
N GLN A 331 -50.74 -54.84 -33.84
CA GLN A 331 -49.38 -55.35 -33.64
C GLN A 331 -48.32 -54.25 -33.74
N LEU A 332 -48.46 -53.30 -34.67
CA LEU A 332 -47.56 -52.15 -34.76
C LEU A 332 -47.70 -51.22 -33.56
N ARG A 333 -48.91 -51.08 -33.00
CA ARG A 333 -49.16 -50.30 -31.78
C ARG A 333 -48.52 -50.96 -30.56
N GLU A 334 -48.65 -52.27 -30.42
CA GLU A 334 -48.02 -53.06 -29.35
C GLU A 334 -46.49 -53.05 -29.47
N ALA A 335 -45.95 -53.17 -30.69
CA ALA A 335 -44.52 -53.04 -30.94
C ALA A 335 -43.98 -51.63 -30.63
N LEU A 336 -44.76 -50.59 -30.96
CA LEU A 336 -44.42 -49.20 -30.65
C LEU A 336 -44.47 -48.93 -29.15
N GLU A 337 -45.47 -49.47 -28.44
CA GLU A 337 -45.60 -49.35 -26.99
C GLU A 337 -44.50 -50.14 -26.25
N SER A 338 -44.13 -51.33 -26.76
CA SER A 338 -42.97 -52.09 -26.29
C SER A 338 -41.65 -51.33 -26.53
N THR A 339 -41.50 -50.65 -27.66
CA THR A 339 -40.30 -49.83 -27.96
C THR A 339 -40.26 -48.58 -27.09
N ALA A 340 -41.39 -47.92 -26.89
CA ALA A 340 -41.50 -46.73 -26.05
C ALA A 340 -41.26 -47.06 -24.56
N THR A 341 -41.70 -48.22 -24.09
CA THR A 341 -41.42 -48.68 -22.71
C THR A 341 -39.95 -49.03 -22.52
N HIS A 342 -39.32 -49.69 -23.51
CA HIS A 342 -37.87 -49.97 -23.47
C HIS A 342 -37.02 -48.68 -23.50
N TYR A 343 -37.42 -47.70 -24.32
CA TYR A 343 -36.75 -46.41 -24.41
C TYR A 343 -36.88 -45.56 -23.13
N ASN A 344 -37.99 -45.71 -22.39
CA ASN A 344 -38.18 -45.02 -21.12
C ASN A 344 -37.42 -45.69 -19.96
N SER A 345 -37.27 -47.02 -19.95
CA SER A 345 -36.45 -47.71 -18.94
C SER A 345 -34.95 -47.44 -19.07
N ASP A 346 -34.44 -47.16 -20.28
CA ASP A 346 -33.02 -46.83 -20.50
C ASP A 346 -32.65 -45.40 -20.05
N ARG A 347 -33.64 -44.50 -19.85
CA ARG A 347 -33.40 -43.15 -19.29
C ARG A 347 -33.13 -43.14 -17.79
N ASP A 348 -33.45 -44.21 -17.06
CA ASP A 348 -33.20 -44.31 -15.61
C ASP A 348 -31.75 -44.72 -15.27
N VAL A 349 -30.92 -44.98 -16.29
CA VAL A 349 -29.49 -45.27 -16.11
C VAL A 349 -28.71 -44.01 -16.48
N LEU A 350 -28.29 -43.25 -15.46
CA LEU A 350 -27.34 -42.15 -15.68
C LEU A 350 -26.04 -42.74 -16.25
N ASP A 351 -25.56 -42.18 -17.37
CA ASP A 351 -24.31 -42.62 -17.97
C ASP A 351 -23.17 -42.52 -16.93
N LYS A 352 -22.47 -43.64 -16.70
CA LYS A 352 -21.37 -43.73 -15.71
C LYS A 352 -20.28 -42.70 -15.99
N ARG A 353 -20.10 -42.32 -17.26
CA ARG A 353 -19.15 -41.28 -17.67
C ARG A 353 -19.60 -39.90 -17.22
N LEU A 354 -20.89 -39.57 -17.41
CA LEU A 354 -21.47 -38.31 -16.95
C LEU A 354 -21.43 -38.20 -15.42
N ALA A 355 -21.72 -39.30 -14.70
CA ALA A 355 -21.58 -39.33 -13.25
C ALA A 355 -20.14 -39.03 -12.79
N ALA A 356 -19.15 -39.62 -13.44
CA ALA A 356 -17.74 -39.40 -13.13
C ALA A 356 -17.31 -37.96 -13.42
N GLU A 357 -17.72 -37.40 -14.57
CA GLU A 357 -17.43 -36.01 -14.95
C GLU A 357 -18.02 -35.00 -13.96
N LEU A 358 -19.23 -35.26 -13.45
CA LEU A 358 -19.84 -34.40 -12.44
C LEU A 358 -19.05 -34.45 -11.12
N VAL A 359 -18.62 -35.63 -10.66
CA VAL A 359 -17.82 -35.77 -9.43
C VAL A 359 -16.49 -35.03 -9.56
N VAL A 360 -15.82 -35.15 -10.70
CA VAL A 360 -14.59 -34.40 -11.00
C VAL A 360 -14.87 -32.90 -10.99
N ALA A 361 -15.92 -32.44 -11.67
CA ALA A 361 -16.31 -31.04 -11.70
C ALA A 361 -16.67 -30.49 -10.31
N TYR A 362 -17.19 -31.30 -9.38
CA TYR A 362 -17.44 -30.88 -8.01
C TYR A 362 -16.16 -30.68 -7.19
N VAL A 363 -15.14 -31.52 -7.41
CA VAL A 363 -13.86 -31.41 -6.71
C VAL A 363 -13.07 -30.19 -7.20
N ASP A 364 -13.03 -29.99 -8.52
CA ASP A 364 -12.20 -29.00 -9.18
C ASP A 364 -12.84 -27.60 -9.29
N SER A 365 -14.18 -27.50 -9.21
CA SER A 365 -14.88 -26.22 -9.35
C SER A 365 -14.89 -25.38 -8.07
N THR A 366 -14.75 -24.07 -8.23
CA THR A 366 -15.01 -23.08 -7.16
C THR A 366 -16.50 -22.91 -6.86
N LYS A 367 -17.39 -23.40 -7.74
CA LYS A 367 -18.85 -23.34 -7.62
C LYS A 367 -19.48 -24.67 -7.18
N LYS A 368 -18.93 -25.26 -6.13
CA LYS A 368 -19.32 -26.59 -5.60
C LYS A 368 -20.82 -26.71 -5.31
N ASN A 369 -21.45 -25.62 -4.84
CA ASN A 369 -22.88 -25.60 -4.52
C ASN A 369 -23.77 -25.75 -5.77
N GLU A 370 -23.44 -25.06 -6.87
CA GLU A 370 -24.19 -25.13 -8.13
C GLU A 370 -24.06 -26.51 -8.76
N VAL A 371 -22.85 -27.08 -8.75
CA VAL A 371 -22.59 -28.44 -9.27
C VAL A 371 -23.35 -29.49 -8.45
N LEU A 372 -23.35 -29.35 -7.12
CA LEU A 372 -24.08 -30.27 -6.24
C LEU A 372 -25.60 -30.13 -6.41
N GLN A 373 -26.10 -28.92 -6.64
CA GLN A 373 -27.51 -28.69 -6.91
C GLN A 373 -27.94 -29.28 -8.27
N LEU A 374 -27.06 -29.22 -9.28
CA LEU A 374 -27.26 -29.86 -10.57
C LEU A 374 -27.27 -31.40 -10.43
N MET A 375 -26.31 -31.96 -9.69
CA MET A 375 -26.26 -33.39 -9.34
C MET A 375 -27.54 -33.86 -8.65
N ALA A 376 -28.00 -33.13 -7.63
CA ALA A 376 -29.21 -33.46 -6.89
C ALA A 376 -30.48 -33.41 -7.76
N ARG A 377 -30.53 -32.50 -8.75
CA ARG A 377 -31.63 -32.42 -9.72
C ARG A 377 -31.60 -33.59 -10.71
N MET A 378 -30.44 -33.97 -11.22
CA MET A 378 -30.32 -35.07 -12.19
C MET A 378 -30.52 -36.45 -11.56
N MET A 379 -30.10 -36.63 -10.30
CA MET A 379 -30.26 -37.89 -9.57
C MET A 379 -31.57 -37.97 -8.77
N GLY A 380 -32.42 -36.95 -8.82
CA GLY A 380 -33.72 -36.95 -8.14
C GLY A 380 -33.62 -37.07 -6.62
N PHE A 381 -32.66 -36.39 -5.99
CA PHE A 381 -32.47 -36.47 -4.53
C PHE A 381 -33.75 -36.05 -3.79
N SER A 382 -34.10 -36.83 -2.78
CA SER A 382 -35.12 -36.45 -1.79
C SER A 382 -34.65 -35.26 -0.95
N GLU A 383 -35.59 -34.52 -0.35
CA GLU A 383 -35.27 -33.37 0.52
C GLU A 383 -34.40 -33.74 1.73
N GLU A 384 -34.49 -34.97 2.22
CA GLU A 384 -33.59 -35.51 3.26
C GLU A 384 -32.16 -35.70 2.74
N GLN A 385 -31.99 -36.25 1.53
CA GLN A 385 -30.68 -36.43 0.91
C GLN A 385 -30.03 -35.09 0.56
N LYS A 386 -30.81 -34.11 0.07
CA LYS A 386 -30.35 -32.74 -0.15
C LYS A 386 -29.83 -32.10 1.13
N ARG A 387 -30.54 -32.25 2.25
CA ARG A 387 -30.06 -31.79 3.57
C ARG A 387 -28.75 -32.44 3.98
N ARG A 388 -28.61 -33.77 3.79
CA ARG A 388 -27.37 -34.50 4.12
C ARG A 388 -26.15 -34.09 3.29
N VAL A 389 -26.34 -33.68 2.05
CA VAL A 389 -25.25 -33.19 1.20
C VAL A 389 -25.03 -31.67 1.32
N GLY A 390 -25.78 -30.97 2.17
CA GLY A 390 -25.59 -29.53 2.42
C GLY A 390 -26.37 -28.59 1.48
N LEU A 391 -27.39 -29.09 0.78
CA LEU A 391 -28.33 -28.32 -0.07
C LEU A 391 -29.63 -27.93 0.68
N GLY A 392 -29.68 -28.08 2.00
CA GLY A 392 -30.82 -27.72 2.85
C GLY A 392 -30.90 -26.21 3.15
N TYR A 393 -32.12 -25.71 3.36
CA TYR A 393 -32.47 -24.29 3.62
C TYR A 393 -31.41 -23.49 4.40
N GLN A 394 -31.17 -22.25 3.94
CA GLN A 394 -30.39 -21.24 4.66
C GLN A 394 -30.96 -21.08 6.08
N ILE A 395 -30.23 -21.59 7.08
CA ILE A 395 -30.42 -21.14 8.45
C ILE A 395 -29.89 -19.71 8.48
N GLU A 396 -30.79 -18.77 8.71
CA GLU A 396 -30.52 -17.35 8.86
C GLU A 396 -29.64 -17.16 10.10
N GLY A 397 -28.33 -17.15 9.89
CA GLY A 397 -27.34 -17.12 10.94
C GLY A 397 -25.93 -17.22 10.38
N ASN A 398 -25.39 -16.07 9.98
CA ASN A 398 -23.97 -15.75 9.96
C ASN A 398 -23.01 -16.76 9.31
N GLY A 399 -22.66 -16.50 8.05
CA GLY A 399 -21.31 -16.74 7.52
C GLY A 399 -20.87 -18.20 7.30
N GLY A 400 -20.78 -18.57 6.02
CA GLY A 400 -19.79 -19.50 5.44
C GLY A 400 -19.36 -20.75 6.24
N GLY A 401 -19.91 -21.90 5.87
CA GLY A 401 -19.35 -23.22 6.19
C GLY A 401 -20.20 -24.29 5.51
N GLY A 402 -19.73 -25.07 4.52
CA GLY A 402 -18.43 -25.72 4.48
C GLY A 402 -18.53 -26.97 5.35
N LEU A 403 -18.85 -28.11 4.73
CA LEU A 403 -18.73 -29.56 5.05
C LEU A 403 -18.37 -30.10 6.48
N PHE A 404 -18.25 -29.27 7.51
CA PHE A 404 -17.78 -29.62 8.85
C PHE A 404 -18.91 -29.72 9.89
N SER A 405 -20.13 -29.27 9.58
CA SER A 405 -21.25 -29.30 10.52
C SER A 405 -21.94 -30.67 10.67
N SER A 406 -21.49 -31.71 9.95
CA SER A 406 -22.05 -33.07 10.06
C SER A 406 -21.07 -34.13 10.58
N ILE A 407 -19.82 -33.76 10.91
CA ILE A 407 -18.87 -34.68 11.56
C ILE A 407 -18.81 -34.45 13.08
N ILE A 408 -19.30 -33.32 13.59
CA ILE A 408 -19.62 -33.18 15.02
C ILE A 408 -20.98 -33.85 15.26
N GLY A 409 -20.93 -35.15 15.60
CA GLY A 409 -22.07 -35.96 16.01
C GLY A 409 -22.92 -35.26 17.08
N LEU A 410 -24.25 -35.33 17.01
CA LEU A 410 -25.00 -36.51 17.42
C LEU A 410 -24.68 -36.92 18.86
N VAL A 411 -25.14 -36.12 19.84
CA VAL A 411 -25.55 -36.64 21.15
C VAL A 411 -26.78 -35.88 21.65
N ALA A 412 -27.94 -36.55 21.60
CA ALA A 412 -28.91 -36.57 22.68
C ALA A 412 -29.89 -37.74 22.45
N PRO A 413 -30.30 -38.54 23.45
CA PRO A 413 -29.63 -38.93 24.70
C PRO A 413 -29.61 -40.46 24.87
N GLY A 414 -28.52 -41.03 25.40
CA GLY A 414 -28.44 -42.48 25.63
C GLY A 414 -27.20 -42.91 26.41
N ASP A 415 -27.27 -42.72 27.74
CA ASP A 415 -26.66 -43.54 28.80
C ASP A 415 -25.21 -44.06 28.59
N SER A 416 -24.22 -43.28 29.03
CA SER A 416 -23.03 -43.72 29.80
C SER A 416 -21.97 -42.61 29.79
N GLY A 417 -21.49 -42.24 30.98
CA GLY A 417 -20.70 -41.04 31.19
C GLY A 417 -19.24 -41.16 30.77
N THR A 418 -18.75 -40.13 30.07
CA THR A 418 -17.35 -39.69 30.08
C THR A 418 -17.28 -38.17 29.89
N ALA A 419 -16.36 -37.54 30.63
CA ALA A 419 -16.28 -36.11 30.93
C ALA A 419 -16.06 -35.19 29.70
N PRO A 420 -16.45 -33.90 29.78
CA PRO A 420 -16.20 -32.91 28.73
C PRO A 420 -14.70 -32.67 28.54
N VAL A 421 -14.26 -32.66 27.28
CA VAL A 421 -12.86 -32.35 26.88
C VAL A 421 -12.60 -30.86 27.13
N ASP A 422 -11.52 -30.58 27.86
CA ASP A 422 -11.09 -29.25 28.27
C ASP A 422 -10.66 -28.41 27.03
N PRO A 423 -11.27 -27.23 26.79
CA PRO A 423 -10.96 -26.36 25.65
C PRO A 423 -9.50 -25.85 25.63
N SER A 424 -8.79 -25.98 26.75
CA SER A 424 -7.37 -25.63 26.89
C SER A 424 -6.43 -26.55 26.09
N ALA A 425 -6.89 -27.71 25.62
CA ALA A 425 -6.08 -28.67 24.86
C ALA A 425 -5.94 -28.35 23.36
N ILE A 426 -6.72 -27.38 22.86
CA ILE A 426 -6.85 -27.07 21.42
C ILE A 426 -6.08 -25.79 21.07
N GLU A 427 -5.75 -24.95 22.06
CA GLU A 427 -5.08 -23.68 21.82
C GLU A 427 -3.58 -23.89 21.51
N GLY A 428 -3.19 -23.62 20.26
CA GLY A 428 -1.80 -23.67 19.80
C GLY A 428 -1.38 -24.89 18.97
N LYS A 429 -2.27 -25.86 18.72
CA LYS A 429 -1.98 -27.02 17.86
C LYS A 429 -2.44 -26.75 16.41
N SER A 430 -1.55 -26.97 15.43
CA SER A 430 -1.90 -26.86 14.02
C SER A 430 -2.88 -27.99 13.64
N PHE A 431 -3.82 -27.70 12.73
CA PHE A 431 -4.75 -28.69 12.19
C PHE A 431 -4.03 -29.94 11.64
N ALA A 432 -2.86 -29.76 11.05
CA ALA A 432 -2.03 -30.86 10.56
C ALA A 432 -1.57 -31.78 11.70
N ASP A 433 -1.25 -31.21 12.87
CA ASP A 433 -0.81 -31.98 14.04
C ASP A 433 -1.97 -32.79 14.61
N MET A 434 -3.16 -32.19 14.74
CA MET A 434 -4.37 -32.89 15.21
C MET A 434 -4.83 -34.00 14.26
N TRP A 435 -4.71 -33.79 12.94
CA TRP A 435 -4.99 -34.83 11.96
C TRP A 435 -3.95 -35.95 11.97
N SER A 436 -2.68 -35.61 12.19
CA SER A 436 -1.62 -36.62 12.30
C SER A 436 -1.76 -37.46 13.58
N GLU A 437 -2.10 -36.84 14.72
CA GLU A 437 -2.40 -37.55 15.97
C GLU A 437 -3.61 -38.47 15.79
N PHE A 438 -4.68 -38.01 15.14
CA PHE A 438 -5.87 -38.83 14.89
C PHE A 438 -5.57 -40.04 13.99
N LEU A 439 -4.83 -39.84 12.88
CA LEU A 439 -4.44 -40.94 11.98
C LEU A 439 -3.50 -41.93 12.66
N LEU A 440 -2.60 -41.46 13.52
CA LEU A 440 -1.71 -42.32 14.31
C LEU A 440 -2.49 -43.11 15.37
N ASP A 441 -3.44 -42.48 16.05
CA ASP A 441 -4.28 -43.14 17.05
C ASP A 441 -5.15 -44.23 16.40
N GLU A 442 -5.74 -43.96 15.24
CA GLU A 442 -6.58 -44.93 14.55
C GLU A 442 -5.79 -46.07 13.90
N ALA A 443 -4.60 -45.79 13.35
CA ALA A 443 -3.69 -46.83 12.89
C ALA A 443 -3.16 -47.73 14.03
N SER A 444 -3.12 -47.21 15.27
CA SER A 444 -2.68 -47.97 16.44
C SER A 444 -3.78 -48.82 17.08
N LYS A 445 -5.05 -48.48 16.85
CA LYS A 445 -6.23 -49.27 17.28
C LYS A 445 -6.51 -50.49 16.41
N GLU A 446 -5.92 -50.55 15.21
CA GLU A 446 -6.09 -51.67 14.27
C GLU A 446 -5.05 -52.81 14.48
N LYS A 447 -4.48 -52.93 15.70
CA LYS A 447 -3.50 -53.97 16.05
C LYS A 447 -3.93 -54.86 17.22
#